data_AF-A0AAW2WUX6-F1
#
_entry.id   AF-A0AAW2WUX6-F1
#
_cell.length_a   1.000
_cell.length_b   1.000
_cell.length_c   1.000
_cell.angle_alpha   90.00
_cell.angle_beta   90.00
_cell.angle_gamma   90.00
#
_symmetry.space_group_name_H-M   'P 1'
#
loop_
_entity.id
_entity.type
_entity.pdbx_description
1 polymer ?
#
loop_
_entity_poly.entity_id
_entity_poly.type
_entity_poly.pdbx_seq_one_letter_code
_entity_poly.pdbx_strand_id
1 'polypeptide(L)' 'WTPPGTPQLNGVAERRNRTLLDMVRSMMSFTEFPKPFWGYALETDAKLLNMALSKLVSQTPYEIWHGKPASYKYFESV' A
#
# COMPACT_ATOMS: atom_id res chain seq x y z
N TRP A 1 6.06 -16.86 7.94
CA TRP A 1 5.98 -17.48 9.28
C TRP A 1 6.98 -16.74 10.17
N THR A 2 6.52 -16.11 11.24
CA THR A 2 7.39 -15.43 12.21
C THR A 2 7.32 -16.26 13.49
N PRO A 3 8.45 -16.80 14.00
CA PRO A 3 8.46 -17.56 15.25
C PRO A 3 7.80 -16.76 16.38
N PRO A 4 7.01 -17.41 17.26
CA PRO A 4 6.52 -16.76 18.47
C PRO A 4 7.68 -16.18 19.29
N GLY A 5 7.55 -14.94 19.76
CA GLY A 5 8.57 -14.29 20.59
C GLY A 5 9.72 -13.61 19.83
N THR A 6 9.70 -13.54 18.49
CA THR A 6 10.71 -12.82 17.69
C THR A 6 10.13 -11.60 16.95
N PRO A 7 9.65 -10.56 17.65
CA PRO A 7 9.09 -9.36 17.02
C PRO A 7 10.09 -8.62 16.12
N GLN A 8 11.40 -8.76 16.38
CA GLN A 8 12.46 -8.15 15.58
C GLN A 8 12.43 -8.59 14.11
N LEU A 9 11.93 -9.79 13.82
CA LEU A 9 11.80 -10.32 12.46
C LEU A 9 10.60 -9.74 11.70
N ASN A 10 9.65 -9.09 12.39
CA ASN A 10 8.43 -8.55 11.79
C ASN A 10 8.57 -7.09 11.35
N GLY A 11 9.71 -6.44 11.62
CA GLY A 11 9.85 -4.99 11.46
C GLY A 11 9.59 -4.48 10.04
N VAL A 12 9.85 -5.28 9.00
CA VAL A 12 9.53 -4.91 7.61
C VAL A 12 8.02 -4.84 7.38
N ALA A 13 7.28 -5.88 7.81
CA ALA A 13 5.84 -5.94 7.69
C ALA A 13 5.17 -4.87 8.55
N GLU A 14 5.66 -4.64 9.76
CA GLU A 14 5.13 -3.59 10.66
C GLU A 14 5.28 -2.19 10.08
N ARG A 15 6.44 -1.86 9.49
CA ARG A 15 6.65 -0.58 8.81
C ARG A 15 5.69 -0.41 7.64
N ARG A 16 5.53 -1.46 6.81
CA ARG A 16 4.62 -1.43 5.65
C ARG A 16 3.16 -1.28 6.08
N ASN A 17 2.72 -2.04 7.07
CA ASN A 17 1.35 -1.98 7.59
C ASN A 17 1.04 -0.61 8.21
N ARG A 18 2.00 0.00 8.91
CA ARG A 18 1.84 1.35 9.45
C ARG A 18 1.66 2.38 8.34
N THR A 19 2.52 2.36 7.32
CA THR A 19 2.39 3.26 6.16
C THR A 19 1.04 3.12 5.47
N LEU A 20 0.57 1.88 5.24
CA LEU A 20 -0.75 1.64 4.63
C LEU A 20 -1.89 2.21 5.47
N LEU A 21 -1.90 1.96 6.78
CA LEU A 21 -2.94 2.49 7.66
C LEU A 21 -2.92 4.02 7.75
N ASP A 22 -1.74 4.63 7.68
CA ASP A 22 -1.61 6.09 7.66
C ASP A 22 -2.15 6.68 6.35
N MET A 23 -1.92 6.01 5.21
CA MET A 23 -2.54 6.39 3.92
C MET A 23 -4.06 6.30 3.98
N VAL A 24 -4.62 5.20 4.53
CA VAL A 24 -6.06 5.00 4.65
C VAL A 24 -6.69 6.08 5.51
N ARG A 25 -6.07 6.39 6.67
CA ARG A 25 -6.54 7.47 7.54
C ARG A 25 -6.48 8.81 6.84
N SER A 26 -5.43 9.09 6.08
CA SER A 26 -5.30 10.32 5.29
C SER A 26 -6.44 10.39 4.27
N MET A 27 -6.62 9.38 3.42
CA MET A 27 -7.67 9.33 2.40
C MET A 27 -9.07 9.49 2.99
N MET A 28 -9.35 8.77 4.09
CA MET A 28 -10.63 8.88 4.81
C MET A 28 -10.82 10.22 5.53
N SER A 29 -9.75 10.95 5.85
CA SER A 29 -9.85 12.29 6.46
C SER A 29 -10.12 13.40 5.44
N PHE A 30 -9.70 13.19 4.18
CA PHE A 30 -9.96 14.11 3.07
C PHE A 30 -11.30 13.87 2.39
N THR A 31 -11.99 12.77 2.72
CA THR A 31 -13.26 12.37 2.10
C THR A 31 -14.35 12.25 3.16
N GLU A 32 -15.60 12.58 2.82
CA GLU A 32 -16.74 12.36 3.73
C GLU A 32 -17.25 10.90 3.67
N PHE A 33 -16.37 9.94 3.40
CA PHE A 33 -16.79 8.56 3.18
C PHE A 33 -17.17 7.86 4.49
N PRO A 34 -18.29 7.12 4.52
CA PRO A 34 -18.66 6.35 5.69
C PRO A 34 -17.75 5.12 5.87
N LYS A 35 -17.74 4.57 7.10
CA LYS A 35 -16.90 3.42 7.49
C LYS A 35 -16.87 2.22 6.51
N PRO A 36 -17.96 1.86 5.80
CA PRO A 36 -17.92 0.75 4.83
C PRO A 36 -16.87 0.91 3.72
N PHE A 37 -16.46 2.15 3.40
CA PHE A 37 -15.49 2.42 2.33
C PHE A 37 -14.03 2.22 2.74
N TRP A 38 -13.74 1.92 4.00
CA TRP A 38 -12.36 1.70 4.47
C TRP A 38 -11.66 0.56 3.71
N GLY A 39 -12.40 -0.47 3.29
CA GLY A 39 -11.85 -1.54 2.47
C GLY A 39 -11.40 -1.06 1.09
N TYR A 40 -12.19 -0.19 0.45
CA TYR A 40 -11.84 0.42 -0.84
C TYR A 40 -10.65 1.37 -0.72
N ALA A 41 -10.60 2.17 0.36
CA ALA A 41 -9.46 3.02 0.65
C ALA A 41 -8.18 2.18 0.82
N LEU A 42 -8.25 1.10 1.61
CA LEU A 42 -7.13 0.19 1.81
C LEU A 42 -6.66 -0.47 0.50
N GLU A 43 -7.58 -0.92 -0.35
CA GLU A 43 -7.24 -1.49 -1.66
C GLU A 43 -6.55 -0.46 -2.55
N THR A 44 -7.09 0.76 -2.59
CA THR A 44 -6.54 1.87 -3.38
C THR A 44 -5.14 2.24 -2.92
N ASP A 45 -4.94 2.40 -1.62
CA ASP A 45 -3.65 2.77 -1.02
C ASP A 45 -2.61 1.66 -1.19
N ALA A 46 -3.00 0.39 -1.03
CA ALA A 46 -2.11 -0.74 -1.27
C ALA A 46 -1.66 -0.79 -2.73
N LYS A 47 -2.58 -0.53 -3.67
CA LYS A 47 -2.27 -0.49 -5.10
C LYS A 47 -1.34 0.67 -5.43
N LEU A 48 -1.63 1.87 -4.92
CA LEU A 48 -0.78 3.05 -5.06
C LEU A 48 0.64 2.79 -4.53
N LEU A 49 0.76 2.24 -3.32
CA LEU A 49 2.06 1.95 -2.71
C LEU A 49 2.86 0.88 -3.47
N ASN A 50 2.19 -0.08 -4.11
CA ASN A 50 2.84 -1.11 -4.93
C ASN A 50 3.21 -0.63 -6.33
N MET A 51 2.54 0.41 -6.83
CA MET A 51 2.84 1.02 -8.13
C MET A 51 3.78 2.23 -8.02
N ALA A 52 4.00 2.77 -6.82
CA ALA A 52 4.92 3.88 -6.62
C ALA A 52 6.39 3.43 -6.66
N LEU A 53 7.23 4.21 -7.36
CA LEU A 53 8.68 4.08 -7.28
C LEU A 53 9.14 4.54 -5.88
N SER A 54 10.00 3.75 -5.26
CA SER A 54 10.70 4.18 -4.05
C SER A 54 12.03 4.81 -4.44
N LYS A 55 12.47 5.84 -3.69
CA LYS A 55 13.69 6.63 -3.99
C LYS A 55 14.96 5.80 -4.22
N LEU A 56 15.01 4.57 -3.70
CA LEU A 56 16.18 3.69 -3.73
C LEU A 56 16.11 2.59 -4.81
N VAL A 57 15.00 2.47 -5.54
CA VAL A 57 14.81 1.40 -6.54
C VAL A 57 14.29 1.98 -7.86
N SER A 58 14.81 1.46 -8.96
CA SER A 58 14.46 1.85 -10.34
C SER A 58 13.18 1.19 -10.85
N GLN A 59 12.61 0.26 -10.07
CA GLN A 59 11.40 -0.49 -10.41
C GLN A 59 10.42 -0.47 -9.24
N THR A 60 9.14 -0.47 -9.57
CA THR A 60 8.05 -0.52 -8.61
C THR A 60 7.91 -1.94 -8.03
N PRO A 61 7.38 -2.10 -6.80
CA PRO A 61 7.07 -3.44 -6.28
C PRO A 61 6.19 -4.28 -7.22
N TYR A 62 5.25 -3.65 -7.92
CA TYR A 62 4.41 -4.29 -8.94
C TYR A 62 5.24 -4.85 -10.10
N GLU A 63 6.17 -4.07 -10.64
CA GLU A 63 7.07 -4.51 -11.71
C GLU A 63 7.97 -5.65 -11.28
N ILE A 64 8.52 -5.58 -10.07
CA ILE A 64 9.37 -6.64 -9.51
C ILE A 64 8.58 -7.94 -9.38
N TRP A 65 7.32 -7.86 -8.94
CA TRP A 65 6.48 -9.04 -8.72
C TRP A 65 5.92 -9.64 -10.02
N HIS A 66 5.46 -8.80 -10.95
CA HIS A 66 4.76 -9.25 -12.17
C HIS A 66 5.64 -9.27 -13.43
N GLY A 67 6.85 -8.70 -13.39
CA GLY A 67 7.74 -8.58 -14.55
C GLY A 67 7.22 -7.67 -15.66
N LYS A 68 6.24 -6.81 -15.37
CA LYS A 68 5.56 -5.93 -16.35
C LYS A 68 5.39 -4.52 -15.76
N PRO A 69 5.46 -3.46 -16.61
CA PRO A 69 5.26 -2.09 -16.15
C PRO A 69 3.87 -1.91 -15.52
N ALA A 70 3.82 -1.10 -14.45
CA ALA A 70 2.57 -0.73 -13.82
C ALA A 70 1.73 0.16 -14.75
N SER A 71 0.42 -0.12 -14.88
CA SER A 71 -0.49 0.71 -15.68
C SER A 71 -1.33 1.60 -14.79
N TYR A 72 -1.15 2.92 -14.90
CA TYR A 72 -1.86 3.92 -14.10
C TYR A 72 -3.29 4.24 -14.60
N LYS A 73 -3.74 3.63 -15.70
CA LYS A 73 -5.07 3.84 -16.29
C LYS A 73 -6.23 3.63 -15.31
N TYR A 74 -6.02 2.80 -14.28
CA TYR A 74 -7.04 2.52 -13.26
C TYR A 74 -7.26 3.68 -12.27
N PHE A 75 -6.33 4.63 -12.17
CA PHE A 75 -6.49 5.82 -11.31
C PHE A 75 -7.18 6.97 -12.04
N GLU A 76 -7.37 6.86 -13.36
CA GLU A 76 -8.03 7.89 -14.18
C GLU A 76 -9.57 7.76 -14.19
N SER A 77 -10.11 6.68 -13.61
CA SER A 77 -11.54 6.37 -13.60
C SER A 77 -12.21 6.46 -12.22
N VAL A 78 -11.58 7.13 -11.26
CA VAL A 78 -12.15 7.44 -9.93
C VAL A 78 -12.60 8.90 -9.89
#